data_AF-A0A9D0ID18-F1
#
_entry.id   AF-A0A9D0ID18-F1
#
_cell.length_a   1.000
_cell.length_b   1.000
_cell.length_c   1.000
_cell.angle_alpha   90.00
_cell.angle_beta   90.00
_cell.angle_gamma   90.00
#
_symmetry.space_group_name_H-M   'P 1'
#
loop_
_entity.id
_entity.type
_entity.pdbx_description
1 polymer ?
#
loop_
_entity_poly.entity_id
_entity_poly.type
_entity_poly.pdbx_seq_one_letter_code
_entity_poly.pdbx_strand_id
1 'polypeptide(L)'
;MPGSFLEDRPFHDIDVGVYVATADERKASSLALDLAIALEGDLARQREAEGEPGESYRFPVDVQVLNWTPVSFSYYMLRGRLLFCRDEAIRVQWAERILARYLDLKPLRHRALKEAMTSWR
;
A
#
# COMPACT_ATOMS: atom_id res chain seq x y z
N MET A 1 2.87 -2.26 4.31
CA MET A 1 3.99 -1.76 3.49
C MET A 1 4.28 -2.80 2.43
N PRO A 2 4.31 -2.47 1.13
CA PRO A 2 4.49 -3.45 0.08
C PRO A 2 5.87 -4.11 0.11
N GLY A 3 5.97 -5.24 -0.59
CA GLY A 3 7.19 -6.04 -0.66
C GLY A 3 8.37 -5.33 -1.34
N SER A 4 8.14 -4.41 -2.30
CA SER A 4 9.25 -3.69 -2.96
C SER A 4 10.11 -2.89 -2.00
N PHE A 5 9.53 -2.40 -0.91
CA PHE A 5 10.28 -1.66 0.10
C PHE A 5 11.29 -2.54 0.86
N LEU A 6 11.11 -3.87 0.83
CA LEU A 6 12.01 -4.82 1.49
C LEU A 6 13.17 -5.25 0.58
N GLU A 7 13.16 -4.83 -0.68
CA GLU A 7 14.28 -5.04 -1.61
C GLU A 7 15.17 -3.80 -1.55
N ASP A 8 16.47 -3.97 -1.32
CA ASP A 8 17.47 -2.91 -1.14
C ASP A 8 17.71 -2.15 -2.46
N ARG A 9 16.70 -1.39 -2.90
CA ARG A 9 16.62 -0.70 -4.18
C ARG A 9 16.16 0.75 -3.96
N PRO A 10 16.53 1.68 -4.87
CA PRO A 10 16.00 3.04 -4.82
C PRO A 10 14.47 3.02 -4.91
N PHE A 11 13.81 3.70 -3.97
CA PHE A 11 12.37 3.93 -3.97
C PHE A 11 12.08 5.43 -4.01
N HIS A 12 10.93 5.81 -4.57
CA HIS A 12 10.52 7.21 -4.68
C HIS A 12 9.53 7.63 -3.60
N ASP A 13 8.76 6.68 -3.07
CA ASP A 13 7.69 6.85 -2.09
C ASP A 13 7.57 5.63 -1.15
N ILE A 14 6.94 5.85 0.00
CA ILE A 14 6.65 4.81 0.99
C ILE A 14 5.16 4.50 0.94
N ASP A 15 4.78 3.36 0.37
CA ASP A 15 3.37 2.97 0.38
C ASP A 15 2.95 2.31 1.71
N VAL A 16 1.82 2.73 2.25
CA VAL A 16 1.22 2.20 3.47
C VAL A 16 -0.24 1.86 3.24
N GLY A 17 -0.57 0.56 3.24
CA GLY A 17 -1.95 0.09 3.26
C GLY A 17 -2.54 0.11 4.67
N VAL A 18 -3.70 0.74 4.85
CA VAL A 18 -4.47 0.74 6.10
C VAL A 18 -5.85 0.11 5.91
N TYR A 19 -6.23 -0.78 6.83
CA TYR A 19 -7.59 -1.31 6.91
C TYR A 19 -8.33 -0.64 8.06
N VAL A 20 -9.50 -0.06 7.78
CA VAL A 20 -10.23 0.77 8.76
C VAL A 20 -11.61 0.20 9.05
N ALA A 21 -12.03 0.28 10.32
CA ALA A 21 -13.34 -0.18 10.78
C ALA A 21 -14.41 0.92 10.65
N THR A 22 -14.45 1.60 9.51
CA THR A 22 -15.52 2.55 9.17
C THR A 22 -16.17 2.11 7.87
N ALA A 23 -17.49 2.28 7.76
CA ALA A 23 -18.22 2.09 6.51
C ALA A 23 -18.25 3.36 5.65
N ASP A 24 -17.84 4.51 6.22
CA ASP A 24 -17.80 5.80 5.54
C ASP A 24 -16.45 5.99 4.85
N GLU A 25 -16.46 5.88 3.53
CA GLU A 25 -15.29 6.02 2.66
C GLU A 25 -14.67 7.42 2.76
N ARG A 26 -15.47 8.48 2.90
CA ARG A 26 -14.92 9.85 2.97
C ARG A 26 -14.13 10.05 4.26
N LYS A 27 -14.66 9.56 5.38
CA LYS A 27 -13.95 9.59 6.66
C LYS A 27 -12.68 8.75 6.60
N ALA A 28 -12.73 7.60 5.94
CA ALA A 28 -11.56 6.76 5.77
C ALA A 28 -10.46 7.44 4.96
N SER A 29 -10.82 8.07 3.84
CA SER A 29 -9.87 8.81 3.00
C SER A 29 -9.28 10.03 3.73
N SER A 30 -10.09 10.73 4.53
CA SER A 30 -9.58 11.82 5.38
C SER A 30 -8.55 11.29 6.39
N LEU A 31 -8.85 10.19 7.08
CA LEU A 31 -7.92 9.56 8.02
C LEU A 31 -6.63 9.11 7.35
N ALA A 32 -6.71 8.57 6.13
CA ALA A 32 -5.54 8.17 5.36
C ALA A 32 -4.63 9.37 5.04
N LEU A 33 -5.22 10.49 4.61
CA LEU A 33 -4.49 11.72 4.32
C LEU A 33 -3.81 12.29 5.58
N ASP A 34 -4.55 12.36 6.70
CA ASP A 34 -4.02 12.85 7.97
C ASP A 34 -2.85 11.97 8.44
N LEU A 35 -2.98 10.65 8.28
CA LEU A 35 -1.92 9.70 8.60
C LEU A 35 -0.70 9.86 7.70
N ALA A 36 -0.88 10.08 6.40
CA ALA A 36 0.23 10.32 5.47
C ALA A 36 1.05 11.54 5.92
N ILE A 37 0.38 12.66 6.18
CA ILE A 37 1.01 13.91 6.64
C ILE A 37 1.76 13.68 7.97
N ALA A 38 1.15 12.95 8.91
CA ALA A 38 1.77 12.66 10.19
C ALA A 38 3.04 11.81 10.03
N LEU A 39 2.97 10.74 9.23
CA LEU A 39 4.11 9.84 8.96
C LEU A 39 5.25 10.57 8.26
N GLU A 40 4.97 11.39 7.25
CA GLU A 40 5.97 12.22 6.59
C GLU A 40 6.68 13.16 7.57
N GLY A 41 5.92 13.79 8.48
CA GLY A 41 6.46 14.66 9.52
C GLY A 41 7.31 13.92 10.56
N ASP A 42 6.88 12.72 10.97
CA ASP A 42 7.64 11.86 11.89
C ASP A 42 8.95 11.38 11.28
N LEU A 43 8.92 10.93 10.02
CA LEU A 43 10.12 10.50 9.29
C LEU A 43 11.13 11.64 9.12
N ALA A 44 10.65 12.85 8.80
CA ALA A 44 11.52 14.02 8.70
C ALA A 44 12.22 14.32 10.04
N ARG A 45 11.46 14.33 11.15
CA ARG A 45 12.02 14.54 12.50
C ARG A 45 13.03 13.47 12.89
N GLN A 46 12.77 12.20 12.56
CA GLN A 46 13.69 11.11 12.90
C GLN A 46 15.05 11.29 12.20
N ARG A 47 15.05 11.67 10.92
CA ARG A 47 16.30 11.90 10.17
C ARG A 47 17.11 13.09 10.68
N GLU A 48 16.42 14.18 11.03
CA GLU A 48 17.05 15.34 11.66
C GLU A 48 17.75 14.93 12.98
N ALA A 49 17.12 14.06 13.77
CA ALA A 49 17.71 13.54 15.01
C ALA A 49 18.89 12.58 14.78
N GLU A 50 18.90 11.83 13.67
CA GLU A 50 20.00 10.93 13.27
C GLU A 50 21.21 11.69 12.70
N GLY A 51 21.13 13.01 12.58
CA GLY A 51 22.25 13.87 12.23
C GLY A 51 22.61 13.83 10.75
N GLU A 52 21.69 13.41 9.87
CA GLU A 52 21.81 13.53 8.41
C GLU A 52 21.46 14.98 7.99
N PRO A 53 22.46 15.87 7.79
CA PRO A 53 22.21 17.27 7.48
C PRO A 53 22.29 17.40 5.96
N GLY A 54 21.19 17.15 5.25
CA GLY A 54 21.25 17.12 3.80
C GLY A 54 19.88 17.11 3.14
N GLU A 55 19.47 18.30 2.71
CA GLU A 55 18.31 18.60 1.87
C GLU A 55 16.96 18.13 2.41
N SER A 56 15.92 18.95 2.23
CA SER A 56 14.55 18.75 2.71
C SER A 56 13.84 17.59 2.01
N TYR A 57 14.52 16.47 1.77
CA TYR A 57 13.97 15.30 1.10
C TYR A 57 13.02 14.58 2.06
N ARG A 58 11.79 15.06 2.07
CA ARG A 58 10.66 14.33 2.64
C ARG A 58 10.45 13.10 1.77
N PHE A 59 10.42 11.93 2.40
CA PHE A 59 9.93 10.72 1.75
C PHE A 59 8.42 10.86 1.62
N PRO A 60 7.86 10.96 0.40
CA PRO A 60 6.42 10.95 0.22
C PRO A 60 5.84 9.64 0.77
N VAL A 61 4.76 9.72 1.54
CA VAL A 61 4.08 8.54 2.07
C VAL A 61 2.71 8.43 1.40
N ASP A 62 2.50 7.40 0.58
CA ASP A 62 1.18 7.12 0.00
C ASP A 62 0.39 6.18 0.92
N VAL A 63 -0.64 6.71 1.58
CA VAL A 63 -1.51 5.92 2.45
C VAL A 63 -2.79 5.55 1.71
N GLN A 64 -2.99 4.24 1.52
CA GLN A 64 -4.11 3.70 0.76
C GLN A 64 -5.05 2.90 1.65
N VAL A 65 -6.36 3.16 1.52
CA VAL A 65 -7.38 2.47 2.33
C VAL A 65 -7.78 1.14 1.71
N LEU A 66 -7.29 0.05 2.30
CA LEU A 66 -7.39 -1.32 1.79
C LEU A 66 -8.83 -1.84 1.65
N ASN A 67 -9.78 -1.22 2.32
CA ASN A 67 -11.21 -1.53 2.22
C ASN A 67 -11.75 -1.27 0.80
N TRP A 68 -11.19 -0.28 0.08
CA TRP A 68 -11.70 0.21 -1.21
C TRP A 68 -10.67 0.17 -2.35
N THR A 69 -9.46 -0.34 -2.10
CA THR A 69 -8.43 -0.46 -3.14
C THR A 69 -8.74 -1.58 -4.15
N PRO A 70 -8.25 -1.46 -5.40
CA PRO A 70 -8.32 -2.55 -6.36
C PRO A 70 -7.66 -3.83 -5.83
N VAL A 71 -8.24 -5.00 -6.14
CA VAL A 71 -7.76 -6.32 -5.68
C VAL A 71 -6.28 -6.55 -5.99
N SER A 72 -5.81 -6.06 -7.14
CA SER A 72 -4.41 -6.12 -7.55
C SER A 72 -3.48 -5.39 -6.59
N PHE A 73 -3.87 -4.20 -6.14
CA PHE A 73 -3.13 -3.41 -5.17
C PHE A 73 -3.20 -4.03 -3.78
N SER A 74 -4.38 -4.48 -3.36
CA SER A 74 -4.55 -5.20 -2.09
C SER A 74 -3.70 -6.46 -2.02
N TYR A 75 -3.60 -7.22 -3.11
CA TYR A 75 -2.72 -8.40 -3.18
C TYR A 75 -1.25 -8.01 -3.04
N TYR A 76 -0.84 -6.91 -3.66
CA TYR A 76 0.51 -6.39 -3.52
C TYR A 76 0.84 -5.97 -2.08
N MET A 77 -0.10 -5.32 -1.39
CA MET A 77 0.01 -4.98 0.03
C MET A 77 0.05 -6.24 0.92
N LEU A 78 -0.76 -7.25 0.60
CA LEU A 78 -0.78 -8.51 1.32
C LEU A 78 0.57 -9.25 1.25
N ARG A 79 1.29 -9.12 0.13
CA ARG A 79 2.63 -9.70 -0.08
C ARG A 79 3.74 -8.94 0.63
N GLY A 80 3.43 -7.80 1.24
CA GLY A 80 4.40 -6.95 1.91
C GLY A 80 4.56 -7.24 3.40
N ARG A 81 5.09 -6.26 4.14
CA ARG A 81 5.30 -6.32 5.59
C ARG A 81 4.09 -5.78 6.35
N LEU A 82 3.60 -6.58 7.29
CA LEU A 82 2.64 -6.17 8.31
C LEU A 82 3.34 -5.27 9.33
N LEU A 83 2.88 -4.02 9.46
CA LEU A 83 3.41 -3.06 10.43
C LEU A 83 2.69 -3.17 11.78
N PHE A 84 1.36 -3.29 11.74
CA PHE A 84 0.51 -3.35 12.92
C PHE A 84 -0.79 -4.09 12.60
N CYS A 85 -1.31 -4.85 13.56
CA CYS A 85 -2.61 -5.48 13.48
C CYS A 85 -3.30 -5.43 14.85
N ARG A 86 -4.52 -4.87 14.87
CA ARG A 86 -5.37 -4.85 16.08
C ARG A 86 -6.24 -6.10 16.20
N ASP A 87 -6.76 -6.57 15.06
CA ASP A 87 -7.68 -7.71 14.99
C ASP A 87 -7.20 -8.66 13.89
N GLU A 88 -6.65 -9.79 14.34
CA GLU A 88 -6.07 -10.81 13.48
C GLU A 88 -7.15 -11.56 12.69
N ALA A 89 -8.34 -11.74 13.25
CA ALA A 89 -9.43 -12.45 12.57
C ALA A 89 -9.91 -11.65 11.35
N ILE A 90 -10.06 -10.32 11.50
CA ILE A 90 -10.38 -9.43 10.38
C ILE A 90 -9.26 -9.45 9.33
N ARG A 91 -7.99 -9.43 9.77
CA ARG A 91 -6.84 -9.46 8.84
C ARG A 91 -6.82 -10.73 8.00
N VAL A 92 -7.01 -11.90 8.63
CA VAL A 92 -7.04 -13.20 7.95
C VAL A 92 -8.20 -13.27 6.97
N GLN A 93 -9.41 -12.89 7.38
CA GLN A 93 -10.58 -12.88 6.50
C GLN A 93 -10.40 -11.95 5.29
N TRP A 94 -9.79 -10.78 5.51
CA TRP A 94 -9.45 -9.86 4.41
C TRP A 94 -8.41 -10.48 3.48
N ALA A 95 -7.34 -11.08 4.01
CA ALA A 95 -6.29 -11.74 3.24
C ALA A 95 -6.84 -12.88 2.37
N GLU A 96 -7.66 -13.77 2.94
CA GLU A 96 -8.31 -14.86 2.22
C GLU A 96 -9.17 -14.34 1.06
N ARG A 97 -10.00 -13.33 1.33
CA ARG A 97 -10.86 -12.69 0.32
C ARG A 97 -10.04 -12.09 -0.82
N ILE A 98 -8.97 -11.37 -0.50
CA ILE A 98 -8.09 -10.75 -1.51
C ILE A 98 -7.37 -11.82 -2.32
N LEU A 99 -6.84 -12.86 -1.67
CA LEU A 99 -6.13 -13.95 -2.36
C LEU A 99 -7.06 -14.69 -3.33
N ALA A 100 -8.26 -15.08 -2.89
CA ALA A 100 -9.24 -15.75 -3.75
C ALA A 100 -9.58 -14.90 -4.97
N ARG A 101 -9.99 -13.63 -4.76
CA ARG A 101 -10.35 -12.72 -5.86
C ARG A 101 -9.18 -12.45 -6.80
N TYR A 102 -7.95 -12.35 -6.28
CA TYR A 102 -6.78 -12.12 -7.11
C TYR A 102 -6.46 -13.33 -7.99
N LEU A 103 -6.57 -14.55 -7.46
CA LEU A 103 -6.34 -15.78 -8.22
C LEU A 103 -7.36 -15.96 -9.36
N ASP A 104 -8.63 -15.61 -9.11
CA ASP A 104 -9.66 -15.59 -10.16
C ASP A 104 -9.35 -14.56 -11.27
N LEU A 105 -8.82 -13.39 -10.88
CA LEU A 105 -8.49 -12.30 -11.80
C LEU A 105 -7.19 -12.53 -12.58
N LYS A 106 -6.23 -13.26 -12.01
CA LYS A 106 -4.89 -13.48 -12.57
C LYS A 106 -4.88 -13.99 -14.03
N PRO A 107 -5.64 -15.03 -14.42
CA PRO A 107 -5.64 -15.52 -15.80
C PRO A 107 -6.21 -14.49 -16.79
N LEU A 108 -7.24 -13.74 -16.38
CA LEU A 108 -7.85 -12.69 -17.20
C LEU A 108 -6.86 -11.56 -17.46
N ARG A 109 -6.11 -11.13 -16.43
CA ARG A 109 -5.05 -10.13 -16.57
C ARG A 109 -3.94 -10.59 -17.51
N HIS A 110 -3.53 -11.86 -17.41
CA HIS A 110 -2.51 -12.41 -18.29
C HIS A 110 -2.95 -12.41 -19.76
N ARG A 111 -4.19 -12.83 -20.04
CA ARG A 111 -4.76 -12.78 -21.39
C ARG A 111 -4.86 -11.34 -21.92
N ALA A 112 -5.42 -10.42 -21.13
CA ALA A 112 -5.58 -9.03 -21.53
C ALA A 112 -4.25 -8.35 -21.85
N LEU A 113 -3.21 -8.60 -21.04
CA LEU A 113 -1.87 -8.07 -21.31
C LEU A 113 -1.28 -8.65 -22.61
N LYS A 114 -1.42 -9.97 -22.81
CA LYS A 114 -0.95 -10.62 -24.04
C LYS A 114 -1.64 -10.02 -25.27
N GLU A 115 -2.96 -9.88 -25.22
CA GLU A 115 -3.75 -9.29 -26.30
C GLU A 115 -3.29 -7.87 -26.61
N ALA A 116 -3.19 -6.99 -25.59
CA ALA A 116 -2.74 -5.61 -25.75
C ALA A 116 -1.35 -5.49 -26.38
N MET A 117 -0.42 -6.39 -26.03
CA MET A 117 0.92 -6.41 -26.62
C MET A 117 0.93 -6.91 -28.07
N THR A 118 -0.03 -7.76 -28.44
CA THR A 118 -0.14 -8.31 -29.80
C THR A 118 -1.03 -7.49 -30.74
N SER A 119 -1.96 -6.70 -30.20
CA SER A 119 -2.84 -5.82 -30.97
C SER A 119 -2.17 -4.50 -31.38
N TRP A 120 -0.95 -4.25 -30.89
CA TRP A 120 -0.14 -3.10 -31.28
C TRP A 120 0.63 -3.39 -32.57
N ARG A 121 -0.12 -3.60 -33.66
CA ARG A 121 0.38 -3.71 -35.03
C ARG A 121 -0.22 -2.65 -35.92
#